data_AF-A0A956UD19-F1
#
_entry.id   AF-A0A956UD19-F1
#
_cell.length_a   1.000
_cell.length_b   1.000
_cell.length_c   1.000
_cell.angle_alpha   90.00
_cell.angle_beta   90.00
_cell.angle_gamma   90.00
#
_symmetry.space_group_name_H-M   'P 1'
#
loop_
_entity.id
_entity.type
_entity.pdbx_description
1 polymer ?
#
loop_
_entity_poly.entity_id
_entity_poly.type
_entity_poly.pdbx_seq_one_letter_code
_entity_poly.pdbx_strand_id
1 'polypeptide(L)'
;MRNIINLALVIAMTSCVVSCGPPAPRGDDALWKEKLNRGMDAIRQNKWEEAQSFLDQSLVEAEKFGKSDKRVAGSLVNLASCYANAKEFDKAIEVSRRALAIDEKEFGPGYEVAFDLNQLGTYLAVSGQHEEAVKELTRAVGMRAKLEGSKGRLQLGTSLSNLGESYLELGSLEKAEKVLKEALTIFREE
;
A
#
# COMPACT_ATOMS: atom_id res chain seq x y z
N MET A 1 -51.90 -17.89 46.77
CA MET A 1 -51.67 -18.79 45.62
C MET A 1 -50.92 -18.03 44.54
N ARG A 2 -49.96 -18.71 43.92
CA ARG A 2 -48.95 -18.26 42.94
C ARG A 2 -49.51 -17.35 41.83
N ASN A 3 -48.76 -16.31 41.44
CA ASN A 3 -48.03 -16.35 40.18
C ASN A 3 -46.97 -15.24 40.07
N ILE A 4 -45.80 -15.66 39.62
CA ILE A 4 -44.56 -14.93 39.40
C ILE A 4 -44.52 -14.59 37.89
N ILE A 5 -43.65 -13.64 37.49
CA ILE A 5 -43.09 -13.45 36.12
C ILE A 5 -44.03 -12.61 35.21
N ASN A 6 -43.66 -11.51 34.53
CA ASN A 6 -42.43 -11.25 33.80
C ASN A 6 -42.18 -9.75 33.52
N LEU A 7 -40.89 -9.46 33.41
CA LEU A 7 -40.20 -8.25 32.98
C LEU A 7 -40.49 -7.94 31.49
N ALA A 8 -40.73 -6.68 31.13
CA ALA A 8 -40.62 -6.21 29.74
C ALA A 8 -40.14 -4.75 29.69
N LEU A 9 -38.82 -4.59 29.75
CA LEU A 9 -38.08 -3.38 29.45
C LEU A 9 -38.09 -3.19 27.92
N VAL A 10 -38.81 -2.20 27.41
CA VAL A 10 -38.78 -1.85 25.98
C VAL A 10 -37.54 -1.00 25.71
N ILE A 11 -36.43 -1.66 25.37
CA ILE A 11 -35.25 -0.98 24.80
C ILE A 11 -35.55 -0.75 23.32
N ALA A 12 -35.74 0.52 22.95
CA ALA A 12 -35.79 0.95 21.56
C ALA A 12 -34.41 0.71 20.91
N MET A 13 -34.29 -0.41 20.18
CA MET A 13 -33.19 -0.65 19.26
C MET A 13 -33.38 0.27 18.04
N THR A 14 -32.82 1.47 18.09
CA THR A 14 -32.52 2.23 16.87
C THR A 14 -31.47 1.44 16.10
N SER A 15 -31.93 0.63 15.15
CA SER A 15 -31.11 0.00 14.14
C SER A 15 -30.37 1.09 13.37
N CYS A 16 -29.09 1.23 13.70
CA CYS A 16 -28.14 1.95 12.87
C CYS A 16 -28.09 1.17 11.56
N VAL A 17 -28.84 1.64 10.56
CA VAL A 17 -28.75 1.13 9.20
C VAL A 17 -27.37 1.56 8.71
N VAL A 18 -26.36 0.72 8.95
CA VAL A 18 -25.13 0.77 8.18
C VAL A 18 -25.57 0.62 6.75
N SER A 19 -25.51 1.73 6.01
CA SER A 19 -25.63 1.73 4.57
C SER A 19 -24.43 0.97 4.01
N CYS A 20 -24.47 -0.35 4.11
CA CYS A 20 -23.75 -1.20 3.19
C CYS A 20 -24.43 -0.95 1.86
N GLY A 21 -23.75 -0.21 0.98
CA GLY A 21 -24.12 -0.15 -0.42
C GLY A 21 -24.31 -1.56 -0.98
N PRO A 22 -25.09 -1.72 -2.06
CA PRO A 22 -25.34 -3.03 -2.64
C PRO A 22 -24.01 -3.76 -2.85
N PRO A 23 -23.90 -5.06 -2.49
CA PRO A 23 -22.68 -5.81 -2.76
C PRO A 23 -22.37 -5.66 -4.25
N ALA A 24 -21.14 -5.22 -4.53
CA ALA A 24 -20.69 -4.99 -5.88
C ALA A 24 -20.98 -6.23 -6.75
N PRO A 25 -21.39 -6.05 -8.02
CA PRO A 25 -21.70 -7.18 -8.87
C PRO A 25 -20.50 -8.11 -8.91
N ARG A 26 -20.73 -9.40 -8.59
CA ARG A 26 -19.75 -10.47 -8.78
C ARG A 26 -19.60 -10.73 -10.28
N GLY A 27 -19.04 -9.75 -10.99
CA GLY A 27 -18.48 -9.94 -12.31
C GLY A 27 -17.19 -10.75 -12.21
N ASP A 28 -16.91 -11.52 -13.25
CA ASP A 28 -15.61 -12.15 -13.43
C ASP A 28 -14.51 -11.07 -13.44
N ASP A 29 -13.44 -11.28 -12.66
CA ASP A 29 -12.31 -10.36 -12.57
C ASP A 29 -11.25 -10.63 -13.67
N ALA A 30 -11.55 -11.53 -14.62
CA ALA A 30 -10.68 -11.89 -15.73
C ALA A 30 -10.19 -10.68 -16.54
N LEU A 31 -11.06 -9.71 -16.85
CA LEU A 31 -10.65 -8.51 -17.59
C LEU A 31 -9.66 -7.66 -16.78
N TRP A 32 -9.93 -7.43 -15.49
CA TRP A 32 -8.99 -6.72 -14.63
C TRP A 32 -7.64 -7.43 -14.57
N LYS A 33 -7.63 -8.76 -14.37
CA LYS A 33 -6.42 -9.59 -14.33
C LYS A 33 -5.65 -9.54 -15.64
N GLU A 34 -6.32 -9.68 -16.77
CA GLU A 34 -5.69 -9.61 -18.09
C GLU A 34 -4.97 -8.28 -18.26
N LYS A 35 -5.67 -7.16 -18.02
CA LYS A 35 -5.10 -5.82 -18.15
C LYS A 35 -3.95 -5.58 -17.18
N LEU A 36 -4.11 -5.97 -15.91
CA LEU A 36 -3.06 -5.84 -14.90
C LEU A 36 -1.81 -6.61 -15.32
N ASN A 37 -1.96 -7.88 -15.72
CA ASN A 37 -0.85 -8.73 -16.11
C ASN A 37 -0.12 -8.17 -17.33
N ARG A 38 -0.85 -7.72 -18.36
CA ARG A 38 -0.23 -7.07 -19.53
C ARG A 38 0.52 -5.81 -19.16
N GLY A 39 -0.01 -5.01 -18.24
CA GLY A 39 0.66 -3.83 -17.69
C GLY A 39 1.97 -4.20 -16.99
N MET A 40 1.94 -5.21 -16.10
CA MET A 40 3.13 -5.69 -15.40
C MET A 40 4.16 -6.32 -16.34
N ASP A 41 3.73 -7.04 -17.38
CA ASP A 41 4.62 -7.60 -18.41
C ASP A 41 5.28 -6.50 -19.24
N ALA A 42 4.56 -5.43 -19.56
CA ALA A 42 5.12 -4.27 -20.23
C ALA A 42 6.16 -3.55 -19.33
N ILE A 43 5.91 -3.43 -18.01
CA ILE A 43 6.91 -2.93 -17.04
C ILE A 43 8.19 -3.78 -17.10
N ARG A 44 8.08 -5.11 -17.06
CA ARG A 44 9.24 -6.02 -17.14
C ARG A 44 10.03 -5.87 -18.44
N GLN A 45 9.37 -5.44 -19.51
CA GLN A 45 9.97 -5.18 -20.81
C GLN A 45 10.45 -3.73 -20.99
N ASN A 46 10.36 -2.89 -19.95
CA ASN A 46 10.64 -1.45 -20.01
C ASN A 46 9.78 -0.67 -21.02
N LYS A 47 8.57 -1.16 -21.31
CA LYS A 47 7.59 -0.50 -22.20
C LYS A 47 6.61 0.31 -21.36
N TRP A 48 7.08 1.44 -20.83
CA TRP A 48 6.36 2.21 -19.80
C TRP A 48 5.05 2.84 -20.28
N GLU A 49 4.99 3.33 -21.52
CA GLU A 49 3.76 3.89 -22.09
C GLU A 49 2.68 2.82 -22.31
N GLU A 50 3.09 1.64 -22.82
CA GLU A 50 2.19 0.48 -22.97
C GLU A 50 1.72 -0.02 -21.60
N ALA A 51 2.62 -0.07 -20.61
CA ALA A 51 2.28 -0.43 -19.25
C ALA A 51 1.22 0.50 -18.66
N GLN A 52 1.43 1.82 -18.72
CA GLN A 52 0.49 2.80 -18.21
C GLN A 52 -0.89 2.64 -18.86
N SER A 53 -0.95 2.47 -20.20
CA SER A 53 -2.22 2.25 -20.92
C SER A 53 -2.98 1.01 -20.43
N PHE A 54 -2.30 -0.11 -20.20
CA PHE A 54 -2.94 -1.31 -19.67
C PHE A 54 -3.35 -1.16 -18.21
N LEU A 55 -2.56 -0.46 -17.41
CA LEU A 55 -2.84 -0.26 -15.99
C LEU A 55 -3.97 0.75 -15.75
N ASP A 56 -4.12 1.76 -16.60
CA ASP A 56 -5.28 2.65 -16.61
C ASP A 56 -6.56 1.86 -16.94
N GLN A 57 -6.51 0.99 -17.95
CA GLN A 57 -7.62 0.08 -18.26
C GLN A 57 -7.91 -0.87 -17.10
N SER A 58 -6.88 -1.42 -16.45
CA SER A 58 -7.02 -2.25 -15.25
C SER A 58 -7.72 -1.49 -14.13
N LEU A 59 -7.35 -0.24 -13.87
CA LEU A 59 -7.99 0.60 -12.87
C LEU A 59 -9.49 0.80 -13.17
N VAL A 60 -9.85 1.09 -14.42
CA VAL A 60 -11.26 1.21 -14.83
C VAL A 60 -12.05 -0.07 -14.58
N GLU A 61 -11.47 -1.23 -14.91
CA GLU A 61 -12.10 -2.53 -14.63
C GLU A 61 -12.22 -2.81 -13.11
N ALA A 62 -11.21 -2.45 -12.32
CA ALA A 62 -11.23 -2.59 -10.87
C ALA A 62 -12.33 -1.73 -10.21
N GLU A 63 -12.51 -0.49 -10.67
CA GLU A 63 -13.48 0.45 -10.09
C GLU A 63 -14.94 0.00 -10.28
N LYS A 64 -15.23 -0.89 -11.24
CA LYS A 64 -16.56 -1.51 -11.39
C LYS A 64 -16.99 -2.32 -10.16
N PHE A 65 -16.03 -2.74 -9.35
CA PHE A 65 -16.28 -3.46 -8.11
C PHE A 65 -16.31 -2.55 -6.87
N GLY A 66 -16.07 -1.25 -7.05
CA GLY A 66 -16.08 -0.25 -5.99
C GLY A 66 -14.73 0.46 -5.87
N LYS A 67 -14.78 1.77 -5.59
CA LYS A 67 -13.59 2.64 -5.53
C LYS A 67 -12.60 2.31 -4.41
N SER A 68 -13.02 1.50 -3.44
CA SER A 68 -12.21 1.03 -2.30
C SER A 68 -11.97 -0.48 -2.33
N ASP A 69 -12.23 -1.13 -3.46
CA ASP A 69 -11.92 -2.55 -3.63
C ASP A 69 -10.40 -2.76 -3.77
N LYS A 70 -9.85 -3.81 -3.18
CA LYS A 70 -8.40 -4.12 -3.24
C LYS A 70 -7.81 -4.21 -4.64
N ARG A 71 -8.61 -4.53 -5.66
CA ARG A 71 -8.16 -4.52 -7.06
C ARG A 71 -7.76 -3.13 -7.53
N VAL A 72 -8.42 -2.10 -7.00
CA VAL A 72 -8.07 -0.70 -7.26
C VAL A 72 -6.68 -0.41 -6.72
N ALA A 73 -6.36 -0.83 -5.49
CA ALA A 73 -5.01 -0.70 -4.93
C ALA A 73 -3.96 -1.41 -5.80
N GLY A 74 -4.23 -2.66 -6.20
CA GLY A 74 -3.34 -3.43 -7.08
C GLY A 74 -3.03 -2.71 -8.40
N SER A 75 -4.01 -2.07 -9.04
CA SER A 75 -3.78 -1.27 -10.26
C SER A 75 -3.01 0.02 -9.95
N LEU A 76 -3.39 0.75 -8.88
CA LEU A 76 -2.78 2.02 -8.51
C LEU A 76 -1.30 1.90 -8.14
N VAL A 77 -0.90 0.84 -7.44
CA VAL A 77 0.51 0.59 -7.08
C VAL A 77 1.40 0.47 -8.33
N ASN A 78 0.91 -0.23 -9.35
CA ASN A 78 1.65 -0.38 -10.60
C ASN A 78 1.63 0.92 -11.43
N LEU A 79 0.52 1.67 -11.42
CA LEU A 79 0.46 3.01 -12.03
C LEU A 79 1.43 3.98 -11.36
N ALA A 80 1.57 3.93 -10.03
CA ALA A 80 2.53 4.75 -9.29
C ALA A 80 3.95 4.56 -9.82
N SER A 81 4.32 3.30 -10.11
CA SER A 81 5.62 2.96 -10.69
C SER A 81 5.81 3.51 -12.10
N CYS A 82 4.75 3.55 -12.92
CA CYS A 82 4.80 4.17 -14.25
C CYS A 82 4.98 5.69 -14.15
N TYR A 83 4.21 6.37 -13.29
CA TYR A 83 4.35 7.80 -13.06
C TYR A 83 5.73 8.17 -12.51
N ALA A 84 6.26 7.39 -11.57
CA ALA A 84 7.62 7.60 -11.05
C ALA A 84 8.68 7.42 -12.14
N ASN A 85 8.53 6.44 -13.04
CA ASN A 85 9.43 6.28 -14.18
C ASN A 85 9.38 7.48 -15.14
N ALA A 86 8.19 8.03 -15.38
CA ALA A 86 7.99 9.26 -16.13
C ALA A 86 8.43 10.54 -15.38
N LYS A 87 8.96 10.41 -14.16
CA LYS A 87 9.33 11.52 -13.25
C LYS A 87 8.16 12.40 -12.84
N GLU A 88 6.93 11.89 -12.95
CA GLU A 88 5.70 12.53 -12.49
C GLU A 88 5.44 12.17 -11.02
N PHE A 89 6.34 12.58 -10.13
CA PHE A 89 6.33 12.15 -8.73
C PHE A 89 5.08 12.57 -7.97
N ASP A 90 4.51 13.74 -8.27
CA ASP A 90 3.26 14.20 -7.63
C ASP A 90 2.10 13.23 -7.89
N LYS A 91 1.96 12.75 -9.13
CA LYS A 91 0.95 11.74 -9.49
C LYS A 91 1.23 10.40 -8.83
N ALA A 92 2.50 9.96 -8.82
CA ALA A 92 2.91 8.73 -8.16
C ALA A 92 2.54 8.75 -6.67
N ILE A 93 2.82 9.85 -5.98
CA ILE A 93 2.48 10.06 -4.56
C ILE A 93 0.96 10.03 -4.36
N GLU A 94 0.19 10.73 -5.19
CA GLU A 94 -1.28 10.76 -5.10
C GLU A 94 -1.87 9.35 -5.19
N VAL A 95 -1.51 8.59 -6.23
CA VAL A 95 -2.06 7.23 -6.43
C VAL A 95 -1.54 6.24 -5.39
N SER A 96 -0.30 6.38 -4.91
CA SER A 96 0.25 5.57 -3.82
C SER A 96 -0.47 5.81 -2.50
N ARG A 97 -0.82 7.07 -2.16
CA ARG A 97 -1.64 7.35 -0.95
C ARG A 97 -3.01 6.72 -1.04
N ARG A 98 -3.62 6.75 -2.23
CA ARG A 98 -4.93 6.11 -2.47
C ARG A 98 -4.84 4.58 -2.32
N ALA A 99 -3.80 3.95 -2.89
CA ALA A 99 -3.57 2.51 -2.72
C ALA A 99 -3.38 2.14 -1.24
N LEU A 100 -2.49 2.87 -0.55
CA LEU A 100 -2.21 2.67 0.87
C LEU A 100 -3.48 2.72 1.72
N ALA A 101 -4.33 3.71 1.51
CA ALA A 101 -5.58 3.85 2.27
C ALA A 101 -6.56 2.69 2.04
N ILE A 102 -6.54 2.08 0.84
CA ILE A 102 -7.36 0.90 0.53
C ILE A 102 -6.78 -0.33 1.22
N ASP A 103 -5.48 -0.56 1.07
CA ASP A 103 -4.81 -1.74 1.62
C ASP A 103 -4.74 -1.73 3.15
N GLU A 104 -4.61 -0.55 3.77
CA GLU A 104 -4.71 -0.38 5.23
C GLU A 104 -6.08 -0.82 5.76
N LYS A 105 -7.15 -0.55 5.00
CA LYS A 105 -8.51 -0.91 5.37
C LYS A 105 -8.81 -2.39 5.11
N GLU A 106 -8.30 -2.94 4.02
CA GLU A 106 -8.57 -4.32 3.59
C GLU A 106 -7.74 -5.33 4.40
N PHE A 107 -6.44 -5.09 4.55
CA PHE A 107 -5.50 -6.08 5.07
C PHE A 107 -5.01 -5.77 6.49
N GLY A 108 -5.07 -4.51 6.91
CA GLY A 108 -4.43 -4.07 8.15
C GLY A 108 -2.89 -4.21 8.09
N PRO A 109 -2.19 -4.19 9.23
CA PRO A 109 -0.72 -4.26 9.25
C PRO A 109 -0.19 -5.56 8.65
N GLY A 110 0.61 -5.49 7.58
CA GLY A 110 1.09 -6.67 6.87
C GLY A 110 2.06 -6.36 5.73
N TYR A 111 2.30 -7.35 4.86
CA TYR A 111 3.22 -7.26 3.73
C TYR A 111 2.77 -6.20 2.72
N GLU A 112 1.47 -6.14 2.41
CA GLU A 112 0.84 -5.24 1.45
C GLU A 112 1.02 -3.78 1.89
N VAL A 113 0.55 -3.45 3.10
CA VAL A 113 0.68 -2.10 3.66
C VAL A 113 2.14 -1.67 3.81
N ALA A 114 3.02 -2.58 4.23
CA ALA A 114 4.44 -2.27 4.34
C ALA A 114 5.13 -2.10 2.97
N PHE A 115 4.59 -2.69 1.91
CA PHE A 115 5.02 -2.45 0.54
C PHE A 115 4.62 -1.04 0.11
N ASP A 116 3.36 -0.67 0.27
CA ASP A 116 2.81 0.63 -0.10
C ASP A 116 3.49 1.79 0.63
N LEU A 117 3.69 1.66 1.94
CA LEU A 117 4.40 2.66 2.76
C LEU A 117 5.83 2.87 2.25
N ASN A 118 6.52 1.80 1.87
CA ASN A 118 7.87 1.90 1.34
C ASN A 118 7.89 2.61 -0.01
N GLN A 119 6.97 2.27 -0.92
CA GLN A 119 6.88 2.91 -2.24
C GLN A 119 6.55 4.40 -2.11
N LEU A 120 5.54 4.74 -1.30
CA LEU A 120 5.18 6.13 -1.02
C LEU A 120 6.37 6.90 -0.44
N GLY A 121 7.05 6.31 0.55
CA GLY A 121 8.25 6.89 1.15
C GLY A 121 9.36 7.15 0.13
N THR A 122 9.63 6.20 -0.77
CA THR A 122 10.61 6.38 -1.85
C THR A 122 10.22 7.53 -2.79
N TYR A 123 8.96 7.60 -3.22
CA TYR A 123 8.51 8.67 -4.11
C TYR A 123 8.56 10.05 -3.44
N LEU A 124 8.19 10.13 -2.16
CA LEU A 124 8.36 11.33 -1.35
C LEU A 124 9.83 11.76 -1.28
N ALA A 125 10.75 10.83 -1.00
CA ALA A 125 12.18 11.13 -0.91
C ALA A 125 12.73 11.69 -2.22
N VAL A 126 12.44 11.05 -3.35
CA VAL A 126 12.91 11.51 -4.67
C VAL A 126 12.28 12.85 -5.07
N SER A 127 11.08 13.16 -4.59
CA SER A 127 10.45 14.47 -4.78
C SER A 127 10.98 15.59 -3.85
N GLY A 128 11.93 15.28 -2.96
CA GLY A 128 12.49 16.23 -1.99
C GLY A 128 11.70 16.38 -0.69
N GLN A 129 10.63 15.60 -0.50
CA GLN A 129 9.78 15.62 0.70
C GLN A 129 10.34 14.69 1.78
N HIS A 130 11.59 14.92 2.21
CA HIS A 130 12.37 13.99 3.00
C HIS A 130 11.80 13.73 4.42
N GLU A 131 11.22 14.74 5.08
CA GLU A 131 10.59 14.56 6.40
C GLU A 131 9.40 13.62 6.33
N GLU A 132 8.56 13.74 5.31
CA GLU A 132 7.42 12.86 5.12
C GLU A 132 7.87 11.47 4.67
N ALA A 133 8.89 11.38 3.82
CA ALA A 133 9.51 10.11 3.44
C ALA A 133 9.99 9.34 4.68
N VAL A 134 10.74 10.00 5.59
CA VAL A 134 11.20 9.39 6.85
C VAL A 134 10.02 8.85 7.66
N LYS A 135 8.91 9.58 7.74
CA LYS A 135 7.72 9.13 8.48
C LYS A 135 7.14 7.84 7.87
N GLU A 136 6.90 7.81 6.57
CA GLU A 136 6.29 6.64 5.92
C GLU A 136 7.24 5.43 5.87
N LEU A 137 8.54 5.66 5.63
CA LEU A 137 9.57 4.62 5.67
C LEU A 137 9.76 4.05 7.07
N THR A 138 9.69 4.87 8.12
CA THR A 138 9.75 4.38 9.51
C THR A 138 8.56 3.46 9.82
N ARG A 139 7.36 3.79 9.31
CA ARG A 139 6.19 2.90 9.44
C ARG A 139 6.41 1.58 8.69
N ALA A 140 6.95 1.63 7.47
CA ALA A 140 7.28 0.43 6.69
C ALA A 140 8.30 -0.47 7.42
N VAL A 141 9.41 0.11 7.93
CA VAL A 141 10.42 -0.60 8.73
C VAL A 141 9.79 -1.26 9.95
N GLY A 142 8.97 -0.53 10.71
CA GLY A 142 8.31 -1.06 11.91
C GLY A 142 7.35 -2.22 11.63
N MET A 143 6.73 -2.25 10.44
CA MET A 143 5.93 -3.40 9.99
C MET A 143 6.81 -4.55 9.52
N ARG A 144 7.80 -4.30 8.65
CA ARG A 144 8.70 -5.33 8.10
C ARG A 144 9.56 -6.01 9.16
N ALA A 145 9.91 -5.31 10.24
CA ALA A 145 10.62 -5.88 11.38
C ALA A 145 9.82 -6.97 12.13
N LYS A 146 8.50 -7.05 11.90
CA LYS A 146 7.62 -8.07 12.49
C LYS A 146 7.30 -9.20 11.50
N LEU A 147 7.76 -9.11 10.26
CA LEU A 147 7.50 -10.11 9.23
C LEU A 147 8.55 -11.22 9.32
N GLU A 148 8.09 -12.47 9.31
CA GLU A 148 8.96 -13.64 9.41
C GLU A 148 9.45 -14.12 8.04
N GLY A 149 10.60 -14.80 8.04
CA GLY A 149 11.21 -15.41 6.86
C GLY A 149 12.14 -14.49 6.07
N SER A 150 12.97 -15.10 5.20
CA SER A 150 14.00 -14.42 4.40
C SER A 150 13.44 -13.27 3.56
N LYS A 151 12.26 -13.45 2.96
CA LYS A 151 11.58 -12.41 2.19
C LYS A 151 11.29 -11.16 3.04
N GLY A 152 10.72 -11.33 4.23
CA GLY A 152 10.44 -10.24 5.16
C GLY A 152 11.72 -9.52 5.58
N ARG A 153 12.79 -10.30 5.85
CA ARG A 153 14.10 -9.76 6.22
C ARG A 153 14.74 -8.94 5.12
N LEU A 154 14.78 -9.43 3.89
CA LEU A 154 15.31 -8.69 2.73
C LEU A 154 14.51 -7.40 2.46
N GLN A 155 13.19 -7.46 2.61
CA GLN A 155 12.34 -6.27 2.51
C GLN A 155 12.63 -5.26 3.63
N LEU A 156 12.89 -5.72 4.86
CA LEU A 156 13.31 -4.86 5.96
C LEU A 156 14.63 -4.13 5.62
N GLY A 157 15.63 -4.86 5.12
CA GLY A 157 16.90 -4.27 4.68
C GLY A 157 16.69 -3.17 3.62
N THR A 158 15.79 -3.41 2.65
CA THR A 158 15.46 -2.41 1.62
C THR A 158 14.84 -1.14 2.23
N SER A 159 13.88 -1.28 3.14
CA SER A 159 13.26 -0.11 3.79
C SER A 159 14.23 0.65 4.68
N LEU A 160 15.13 -0.05 5.38
CA LEU A 160 16.18 0.57 6.17
C LEU A 160 17.16 1.37 5.31
N SER A 161 17.53 0.88 4.13
CA SER A 161 18.35 1.63 3.17
C SER A 161 17.67 2.92 2.72
N ASN A 162 16.40 2.84 2.30
CA ASN A 162 15.65 4.02 1.84
C ASN A 162 15.47 5.04 2.98
N LEU A 163 15.23 4.56 4.21
CA LEU A 163 15.15 5.41 5.40
C LEU A 163 16.48 6.08 5.70
N GLY A 164 17.59 5.36 5.54
CA GLY A 164 18.94 5.87 5.71
C GLY A 164 19.27 6.97 4.72
N GLU A 165 18.97 6.76 3.44
CA GLU A 165 19.10 7.77 2.39
C GLU A 165 18.28 9.03 2.73
N SER A 166 17.02 8.86 3.14
CA SER A 166 16.18 10.00 3.54
C SER A 166 16.75 10.75 4.76
N TYR A 167 17.40 10.05 5.71
CA TYR A 167 18.10 10.72 6.81
C TYR A 167 19.36 11.46 6.37
N LEU A 168 20.09 10.97 5.36
CA LEU A 168 21.26 11.68 4.80
C LEU A 168 20.85 13.01 4.18
N GLU A 169 19.76 13.02 3.41
CA GLU A 169 19.22 14.24 2.79
C GLU A 169 18.78 15.28 3.85
N LEU A 170 18.32 14.82 5.01
CA LEU A 170 18.00 15.68 6.17
C LEU A 170 19.23 16.07 7.02
N GLY A 171 20.44 15.64 6.65
CA GLY A 171 21.66 15.87 7.43
C GLY A 171 21.72 15.12 8.77
N SER A 172 20.83 14.15 8.99
CA SER A 172 20.77 13.33 10.22
C SER A 172 21.74 12.15 10.16
N LEU A 173 23.04 12.45 10.10
CA LEU A 173 24.10 11.47 9.81
C LEU A 173 24.13 10.29 10.78
N GLU A 174 23.95 10.51 12.09
CA GLU A 174 24.00 9.44 13.09
C GLU A 174 22.82 8.47 12.92
N LYS A 175 21.63 8.99 12.56
CA LYS A 175 20.45 8.17 12.30
C LYS A 175 20.62 7.37 11.02
N ALA A 176 21.14 8.01 9.96
CA ALA A 176 21.44 7.36 8.69
C ALA A 176 22.44 6.22 8.87
N GLU A 177 23.58 6.48 9.53
CA GLU A 177 24.62 5.48 9.77
C GLU A 177 24.06 4.26 10.51
N LYS A 178 23.23 4.49 11.54
CA LYS A 178 22.61 3.41 12.31
C LYS A 178 21.78 2.49 11.42
N VAL A 179 20.82 3.03 10.67
CA VAL A 179 19.89 2.22 9.87
C VAL A 179 20.56 1.59 8.64
N LEU A 180 21.54 2.28 8.04
CA LEU A 180 22.31 1.73 6.92
C LEU A 180 23.21 0.57 7.34
N LYS A 181 23.83 0.64 8.53
CA LYS A 181 24.57 -0.50 9.10
C LYS A 181 23.66 -1.70 9.35
N GLU A 182 22.45 -1.46 9.85
CA GLU A 182 21.46 -2.53 10.07
C GLU A 182 21.03 -3.18 8.75
N ALA A 183 20.73 -2.38 7.72
CA ALA A 183 20.44 -2.87 6.37
C ALA A 183 21.59 -3.72 5.81
N LEU A 184 22.83 -3.25 5.96
CA LEU A 184 24.02 -3.96 5.48
C LEU A 184 24.23 -5.30 6.19
N THR A 185 23.98 -5.37 7.50
CA THR A 185 24.04 -6.63 8.25
C THR A 185 23.03 -7.62 7.71
N ILE A 186 21.79 -7.19 7.47
CA ILE A 186 20.75 -8.05 6.87
C ILE A 186 21.21 -8.61 5.53
N PHE A 187 21.70 -7.75 4.62
CA PHE A 187 22.12 -8.19 3.29
C PHE A 187 23.38 -9.06 3.26
N ARG A 188 24.16 -9.12 4.35
CA ARG A 188 25.34 -9.99 4.46
C ARG A 188 25.02 -11.37 5.01
N GLU A 189 23.91 -11.50 5.72
CA GLU A 189 23.51 -12.72 6.44
C GLU A 189 22.46 -13.54 5.69
N GLU A 190 21.85 -12.98 4.64
CA GLU A 190 20.93 -13.63 3.70
C GLU A 190 21.67 -14.12 2.45
#